data_AF-A0A2T2UDX5-F1
#
_entry.id   AF-A0A2T2UDX5-F1
#
_cell.length_a   1.000
_cell.length_b   1.000
_cell.length_c   1.000
_cell.angle_alpha   90.00
_cell.angle_beta   90.00
_cell.angle_gamma   90.00
#
_symmetry.space_group_name_H-M   'P 1'
#
loop_
_entity.id
_entity.type
_entity.pdbx_description
1 polymer ?
#
loop_
_entity_poly.entity_id
_entity_poly.type
_entity_poly.pdbx_seq_one_letter_code
_entity_poly.pdbx_strand_id
1 'polypeptide(L)'
;MKLLIDIGNSRTKWGVARVDGVAGPWTLPYRQGGIAAALEGVWYGQPPEAVIAASVTASEALSEVALWSRGSWGCELAVVRSLGACGGIVNAYPEPVALGADRWANLLGLRALTDGHAAVVADIGTAITVDGLTAGGRHVGGAILAGAGAAGQGLRQA
;
A
#
# COMPACT_ATOMS: atom_id res chain seq x y z
N MET A 1 14.91 -5.25 -10.65
CA MET A 1 14.22 -4.03 -10.17
C MET A 1 12.72 -4.26 -10.15
N LYS A 2 12.00 -3.81 -9.11
CA LYS A 2 10.53 -3.99 -8.98
C LYS A 2 9.82 -2.64 -8.91
N LEU A 3 8.71 -2.48 -9.63
CA LEU A 3 7.83 -1.32 -9.51
C LEU A 3 6.80 -1.60 -8.40
N LEU A 4 6.72 -0.69 -7.44
CA LEU A 4 5.78 -0.74 -6.31
C LEU A 4 4.72 0.35 -6.48
N ILE A 5 3.45 0.01 -6.31
CA ILE A 5 2.32 0.94 -6.47
C ILE A 5 1.39 0.83 -5.25
N ASP A 6 1.08 1.97 -4.62
CA ASP A 6 0.11 2.10 -3.53
C ASP A 6 -1.06 2.96 -4.02
N ILE A 7 -2.23 2.32 -4.20
CA ILE A 7 -3.44 2.94 -4.72
C ILE A 7 -4.38 3.24 -3.54
N GLY A 8 -4.28 4.47 -3.03
CA GLY A 8 -5.12 4.98 -1.96
C GLY A 8 -6.42 5.64 -2.46
N ASN A 9 -7.29 6.00 -1.52
CA ASN A 9 -8.54 6.72 -1.81
C ASN A 9 -8.34 8.12 -2.42
N SER A 10 -7.25 8.81 -2.05
CA SER A 10 -7.02 10.20 -2.45
C SER A 10 -5.79 10.39 -3.34
N ARG A 11 -4.85 9.44 -3.29
CA ARG A 11 -3.57 9.52 -3.98
C ARG A 11 -3.12 8.15 -4.42
N THR A 12 -2.46 8.13 -5.56
CA THR A 12 -1.61 7.02 -5.96
C THR A 12 -0.17 7.39 -5.63
N LYS A 13 0.55 6.46 -5.01
CA LYS A 13 2.00 6.55 -4.81
C LYS A 13 2.68 5.42 -5.56
N TRP A 14 3.90 5.66 -6.01
CA TRP A 14 4.72 4.60 -6.57
C TRP A 14 6.20 4.79 -6.23
N GLY A 15 6.95 3.71 -6.31
CA GLY A 15 8.38 3.68 -6.08
C GLY A 15 9.02 2.51 -6.79
N VAL A 16 10.34 2.50 -6.81
CA VAL A 16 11.13 1.50 -7.51
C VAL A 16 12.08 0.82 -6.53
N ALA A 17 11.83 -0.45 -6.26
CA ALA A 17 12.68 -1.27 -5.40
C ALA A 17 13.84 -1.89 -6.18
N ARG A 18 15.03 -1.75 -5.60
CA ARG A 18 16.31 -2.31 -6.05
C ARG A 18 16.97 -3.03 -4.87
N VAL A 19 18.14 -3.63 -5.11
CA VAL A 19 18.88 -4.36 -4.06
C VAL A 19 19.35 -3.43 -2.94
N ASP A 20 19.65 -2.17 -3.28
CA ASP A 20 20.18 -1.13 -2.40
C ASP A 20 19.10 -0.26 -1.72
N GLY A 21 17.83 -0.47 -2.03
CA GLY A 21 16.72 0.24 -1.40
C GLY A 21 15.55 0.55 -2.34
N VAL A 22 14.79 1.58 -2.00
CA VAL A 22 13.62 2.02 -2.76
C VAL A 22 13.82 3.48 -3.20
N ALA A 23 13.74 3.73 -4.50
CA ALA A 23 13.68 5.09 -5.05
C ALA A 23 12.23 5.60 -5.06
N GLY A 24 12.04 6.87 -4.69
CA GLY A 24 10.73 7.49 -4.46
C GLY A 24 10.46 7.74 -2.96
N PRO A 25 9.20 7.73 -2.50
CA PRO A 25 7.97 7.59 -3.30
C PRO A 25 7.65 8.86 -4.09
N TRP A 26 7.14 8.68 -5.31
CA TRP A 26 6.46 9.74 -6.05
C TRP A 26 4.96 9.62 -5.85
N THR A 27 4.23 10.71 -6.08
CA THR A 27 2.79 10.75 -5.85
C THR A 27 2.06 11.54 -6.92
N LEU A 28 0.84 11.07 -7.22
CA LEU A 28 -0.14 11.79 -8.03
C LEU A 28 -1.46 11.83 -7.25
N PRO A 29 -2.23 12.93 -7.35
CA PRO A 29 -3.62 12.91 -6.94
C PRO A 29 -4.34 11.75 -7.63
N TYR A 30 -5.25 11.08 -6.93
CA TYR A 30 -6.09 10.06 -7.57
C TYR A 30 -6.90 10.74 -8.68
N ARG A 31 -6.59 10.44 -9.95
CA ARG A 31 -7.21 11.11 -11.10
C ARG A 31 -8.40 10.30 -11.61
N GLN A 32 -9.49 11.00 -11.89
CA GLN A 32 -10.45 10.54 -12.90
C GLN A 32 -9.75 10.64 -14.26
N GLY A 33 -9.41 9.50 -14.87
CA GLY A 33 -8.58 9.44 -16.10
C GLY A 33 -7.65 8.22 -16.21
N GLY A 34 -7.56 7.41 -15.15
CA GLY A 34 -6.87 6.12 -15.17
C GLY A 34 -5.43 6.18 -14.66
N ILE A 35 -5.05 5.17 -13.89
CA ILE A 35 -3.73 5.10 -13.23
C ILE A 35 -2.62 4.75 -14.22
N ALA A 36 -2.93 3.96 -15.26
CA ALA A 36 -1.99 3.54 -16.28
C ALA A 36 -1.41 4.72 -17.07
N ALA A 37 -2.27 5.58 -17.62
CA ALA A 37 -1.83 6.76 -18.38
C ALA A 37 -0.99 7.73 -17.53
N ALA A 38 -1.35 7.85 -16.24
CA ALA A 38 -0.62 8.66 -15.29
C ALA A 38 0.79 8.11 -15.02
N LEU A 39 0.93 6.78 -14.90
CA LEU A 39 2.22 6.11 -14.72
C LEU A 39 3.06 6.09 -16.00
N GLU A 40 2.44 5.94 -17.17
CA GLU A 40 3.12 5.99 -18.47
C GLU A 40 3.81 7.34 -18.71
N GLY A 41 3.14 8.45 -18.37
CA GLY A 41 3.71 9.79 -18.54
C GLY A 41 4.90 10.12 -17.62
N VAL A 42 5.12 9.32 -16.57
CA VAL A 42 6.18 9.54 -15.57
C VAL A 42 7.23 8.42 -15.53
N TRP A 43 6.96 7.28 -16.17
CA TRP A 43 7.89 6.16 -16.23
C TRP A 43 8.87 6.32 -17.39
N TYR A 44 10.12 6.67 -17.06
CA TYR A 44 11.22 6.76 -18.02
C TYR A 44 12.32 5.70 -17.76
N GLY A 45 12.04 4.71 -16.90
CA GLY A 45 13.01 3.68 -16.51
C GLY A 45 13.06 2.47 -17.44
N GLN A 46 14.08 1.64 -17.27
CA GLN A 46 14.10 0.30 -17.87
C GLN A 46 12.88 -0.52 -17.41
N PRO A 47 12.38 -1.47 -18.22
CA PRO A 47 11.30 -2.37 -17.82
C PRO A 47 11.59 -3.01 -16.45
N PRO A 48 10.63 -2.99 -15.50
CA PRO A 48 10.80 -3.68 -14.23
C PRO A 48 10.73 -5.20 -14.44
N GLU A 49 11.33 -5.97 -13.52
CA GLU A 49 11.21 -7.43 -13.49
C GLU A 49 9.85 -7.88 -12.94
N ALA A 50 9.23 -7.04 -12.10
CA ALA A 50 7.93 -7.30 -11.51
C ALA A 50 7.23 -5.98 -11.18
N VAL A 51 5.90 -6.00 -11.26
CA VAL A 51 5.02 -4.93 -10.81
C VAL A 51 4.21 -5.46 -9.64
N ILE A 52 4.24 -4.72 -8.53
CA ILE A 52 3.54 -5.07 -7.29
C ILE A 52 2.63 -3.91 -6.90
N ALA A 53 1.35 -4.17 -6.67
CA ALA A 53 0.41 -3.15 -6.23
C ALA A 53 -0.37 -3.52 -4.98
N ALA A 54 -0.56 -2.56 -4.08
CA ALA A 54 -1.58 -2.57 -3.05
C ALA A 54 -2.68 -1.59 -3.43
N SER A 55 -3.94 -1.95 -3.18
CA SER A 55 -5.08 -1.07 -3.40
C SER A 55 -6.08 -1.23 -2.27
N VAL A 56 -6.56 -0.10 -1.76
CA VAL A 56 -7.74 -0.03 -0.88
C VAL A 56 -9.02 0.33 -1.64
N THR A 57 -8.89 0.68 -2.92
CA THR A 57 -9.99 1.03 -3.83
C THR A 57 -10.24 -0.06 -4.88
N ALA A 58 -11.35 0.09 -5.62
CA ALA A 58 -11.98 -0.87 -6.51
C ALA A 58 -11.05 -1.64 -7.47
N SER A 59 -11.53 -2.82 -7.91
CA SER A 59 -10.89 -3.76 -8.84
C SER A 59 -10.47 -3.16 -10.19
N GLU A 60 -11.05 -2.04 -10.59
CA GLU A 60 -10.80 -1.39 -11.88
C GLU A 60 -9.38 -0.83 -11.97
N ALA A 61 -8.90 -0.11 -10.94
CA ALA A 61 -7.55 0.45 -10.95
C ALA A 61 -6.46 -0.64 -11.01
N LEU A 62 -6.65 -1.75 -10.30
CA LEU A 62 -5.76 -2.90 -10.39
C LEU A 62 -5.78 -3.54 -11.79
N SER A 63 -6.96 -3.59 -12.43
CA SER A 63 -7.10 -4.11 -13.79
C SER A 63 -6.39 -3.22 -14.81
N GLU A 64 -6.49 -1.91 -14.69
CA GLU A 64 -5.76 -0.95 -15.53
C GLU A 64 -4.24 -1.13 -15.38
N VAL A 65 -3.72 -1.22 -14.15
CA VAL A 65 -2.29 -1.48 -13.90
C VAL A 65 -1.86 -2.82 -14.50
N ALA A 66 -2.69 -3.87 -14.37
CA ALA A 66 -2.37 -5.18 -14.91
C ALA A 66 -2.26 -5.16 -16.44
N LEU A 67 -3.21 -4.53 -17.12
CA LEU A 67 -3.20 -4.39 -18.58
C LEU A 67 -2.00 -3.55 -19.05
N TRP A 68 -1.72 -2.44 -18.37
CA TRP A 68 -0.58 -1.60 -18.68
C TRP A 68 0.75 -2.32 -18.47
N SER A 69 0.95 -2.97 -17.33
CA SER A 69 2.15 -3.76 -17.02
C SER A 69 2.41 -4.86 -18.07
N ARG A 70 1.36 -5.59 -18.45
CA ARG A 70 1.45 -6.63 -19.48
C ARG A 70 1.71 -6.04 -20.86
N GLY A 71 1.02 -4.95 -21.23
CA GLY A 71 1.15 -4.31 -22.54
C GLY A 71 2.50 -3.61 -22.76
N SER A 72 3.01 -2.93 -21.74
CA SER A 72 4.26 -2.17 -21.82
C SER A 72 5.50 -3.05 -21.66
N TRP A 73 5.45 -4.10 -20.82
CA TRP A 73 6.64 -4.87 -20.43
C TRP A 73 6.48 -6.39 -20.46
N GLY A 74 5.27 -6.91 -20.70
CA GLY A 74 5.00 -8.35 -20.58
C GLY A 74 5.01 -8.86 -19.14
N CYS A 75 4.94 -7.97 -18.14
CA CYS A 75 4.97 -8.32 -16.73
C CYS A 75 3.56 -8.52 -16.17
N GLU A 76 3.35 -9.60 -15.41
CA GLU A 76 2.12 -9.81 -14.65
C GLU A 76 2.11 -8.94 -13.38
N LEU A 77 0.92 -8.43 -13.03
CA LEU A 77 0.72 -7.68 -11.80
C LEU A 77 0.59 -8.63 -10.59
N ALA A 78 1.48 -8.48 -9.62
CA ALA A 78 1.31 -9.08 -8.29
C ALA A 78 0.51 -8.14 -7.39
N VAL A 79 -0.63 -8.61 -6.87
CA VAL A 79 -1.48 -7.83 -5.96
C VAL A 79 -1.19 -8.21 -4.52
N VAL A 80 -0.87 -7.23 -3.69
CA VAL A 80 -0.74 -7.39 -2.24
C VAL A 80 -2.11 -7.68 -1.66
N ARG A 81 -2.20 -8.79 -0.90
CA ARG A 81 -3.39 -9.16 -0.14
C ARG A 81 -3.00 -9.52 1.27
N SER A 82 -3.90 -9.22 2.19
CA SER A 82 -3.79 -9.65 3.59
C SER A 82 -3.94 -11.16 3.67
N LEU A 83 -2.98 -11.80 4.34
CA LEU A 83 -2.93 -13.25 4.53
C LEU A 83 -3.09 -13.59 6.01
N GLY A 84 -3.45 -14.84 6.32
CA GLY A 84 -3.53 -15.31 7.71
C GLY A 84 -2.17 -15.27 8.42
N ALA A 85 -1.09 -15.51 7.69
CA ALA A 85 0.28 -15.31 8.13
C ALA A 85 1.22 -15.05 6.95
N CYS A 86 2.23 -14.19 7.14
CA CYS A 86 3.32 -13.97 6.19
C CYS A 86 4.44 -13.17 6.87
N GLY A 87 5.70 -13.35 6.45
CA GLY A 87 6.82 -12.49 6.89
C GLY A 87 7.06 -12.51 8.41
N GLY A 88 6.73 -13.62 9.07
CA GLY A 88 6.81 -13.72 10.54
C GLY A 88 5.66 -13.03 11.27
N ILE A 89 4.59 -12.64 10.57
CA ILE A 89 3.40 -12.02 11.14
C ILE A 89 2.22 -13.00 11.08
N VAL A 90 1.40 -13.04 12.13
CA VAL A 90 0.09 -13.69 12.18
C VAL A 90 -0.98 -12.62 12.28
N ASN A 91 -1.93 -12.63 11.33
CA ASN A 91 -3.02 -11.67 11.24
C ASN A 91 -4.06 -11.89 12.35
N ALA A 92 -4.54 -10.81 12.96
CA ALA A 92 -5.54 -10.87 14.02
C ALA A 92 -6.96 -11.13 13.52
N TYR A 93 -7.23 -10.79 12.26
CA TYR A 93 -8.58 -10.85 11.70
C TYR A 93 -8.96 -12.30 11.38
N PRO A 94 -10.15 -12.77 11.79
CA PRO A 94 -10.64 -14.11 11.43
C PRO A 94 -10.73 -14.31 9.92
N GLU A 95 -11.14 -13.25 9.20
CA GLU A 95 -11.10 -13.18 7.74
C GLU A 95 -9.94 -12.25 7.35
N PRO A 96 -8.77 -12.79 6.95
CA PRO A 96 -7.57 -11.98 6.77
C PRO A 96 -7.75 -10.84 5.76
N VAL A 97 -8.54 -11.06 4.71
CA VAL A 97 -8.78 -10.07 3.64
C VAL A 97 -9.57 -8.85 4.10
N ALA A 98 -10.20 -8.90 5.29
CA ALA A 98 -10.87 -7.75 5.88
C ALA A 98 -9.88 -6.69 6.40
N LEU A 99 -8.62 -7.06 6.64
CA LEU A 99 -7.55 -6.08 6.87
C LEU A 99 -7.16 -5.45 5.53
N GLY A 100 -7.13 -4.12 5.45
CA GLY A 100 -6.69 -3.39 4.26
C GLY A 100 -5.28 -3.80 3.80
N ALA A 101 -5.09 -3.91 2.49
CA ALA A 101 -3.81 -4.35 1.90
C ALA A 101 -2.65 -3.38 2.23
N ASP A 102 -2.95 -2.09 2.38
CA ASP A 102 -2.05 -1.05 2.84
C ASP A 102 -1.60 -1.30 4.30
N ARG A 103 -2.54 -1.54 5.20
CA ARG A 103 -2.28 -1.86 6.62
C ARG A 103 -1.47 -3.16 6.75
N TRP A 104 -1.76 -4.15 5.92
CA TRP A 104 -0.98 -5.38 5.85
C TRP A 104 0.46 -5.14 5.38
N ALA A 105 0.65 -4.35 4.32
CA ALA A 105 1.98 -3.96 3.87
C ALA A 105 2.75 -3.18 4.94
N ASN A 106 2.08 -2.27 5.67
CA ASN A 106 2.65 -1.54 6.79
C ASN A 106 3.11 -2.47 7.92
N LEU A 107 2.33 -3.51 8.26
CA LEU A 107 2.73 -4.51 9.25
C LEU A 107 3.98 -5.29 8.82
N LEU A 108 4.03 -5.74 7.55
CA LEU A 108 5.20 -6.43 7.01
C LEU A 108 6.45 -5.54 7.02
N GLY A 109 6.29 -4.27 6.63
CA GLY A 109 7.35 -3.27 6.72
C GLY A 109 7.81 -3.04 8.15
N LEU A 110 6.87 -2.89 9.09
CA LEU A 110 7.15 -2.73 10.52
C LEU A 110 7.98 -3.90 11.05
N ARG A 111 7.58 -5.15 10.75
CA ARG A 111 8.31 -6.34 11.18
C ARG A 111 9.73 -6.40 10.65
N ALA A 112 9.92 -6.00 9.39
CA ALA A 112 11.24 -5.96 8.76
C ALA A 112 12.14 -4.86 9.35
N LEU A 113 11.56 -3.73 9.78
CA LEU A 113 12.30 -2.60 10.34
C LEU A 113 12.59 -2.73 11.84
N THR A 114 11.81 -3.51 12.57
CA THR A 114 11.95 -3.64 14.03
C THR A 114 12.74 -4.87 14.46
N ASP A 115 13.26 -5.68 13.53
CA ASP A 115 13.98 -6.94 13.79
C ASP A 115 13.25 -7.84 14.80
N GLY A 116 11.92 -7.81 14.75
CA GLY A 116 11.05 -8.61 15.60
C GLY A 116 10.80 -8.10 17.02
N HIS A 117 11.12 -6.85 17.31
CA HIS A 117 10.63 -6.19 18.52
C HIS A 117 9.12 -5.88 18.42
N ALA A 118 8.46 -5.81 19.57
CA ALA A 118 7.10 -5.30 19.65
C ALA A 118 7.07 -3.82 19.22
N ALA A 119 6.13 -3.46 18.36
CA ALA A 119 6.07 -2.14 17.78
C ALA A 119 4.64 -1.77 17.36
N VAL A 120 4.43 -0.47 17.15
CA VAL A 120 3.19 0.09 16.64
C VAL A 120 3.52 0.89 15.38
N VAL A 121 2.70 0.74 14.34
CA VAL A 121 2.75 1.58 13.15
C VAL A 121 1.54 2.50 13.16
N ALA A 122 1.76 3.79 12.88
CA ALA A 122 0.72 4.77 12.66
C ALA A 122 0.89 5.39 11.26
N ASP A 123 -0.08 5.18 10.38
CA ASP A 123 -0.12 5.80 9.05
C ASP A 123 -1.03 7.02 9.10
N ILE A 124 -0.48 8.20 8.77
CA ILE A 124 -1.16 9.49 8.88
C ILE A 124 -1.47 9.99 7.47
N GLY A 125 -2.57 9.50 6.91
CA GLY A 125 -3.05 9.84 5.57
C GLY A 125 -4.43 10.49 5.58
N THR A 126 -5.23 10.18 4.54
CA THR A 126 -6.65 10.58 4.44
C THR A 126 -7.45 10.12 5.67
N ALA A 127 -7.19 8.90 6.11
CA ALA A 127 -7.51 8.41 7.44
C ALA A 127 -6.21 8.18 8.21
N ILE A 128 -6.30 8.17 9.54
CA ILE A 128 -5.20 7.71 10.39
C ILE A 128 -5.46 6.25 10.70
N THR A 129 -4.48 5.39 10.47
CA THR A 129 -4.54 3.98 10.90
C THR A 129 -3.47 3.73 11.93
N VAL A 130 -3.78 2.91 12.93
CA VAL A 130 -2.83 2.49 13.96
C VAL A 130 -2.93 0.98 14.10
N ASP A 131 -1.81 0.27 14.00
CA ASP A 131 -1.76 -1.18 14.14
C ASP A 131 -0.60 -1.60 15.05
N GLY A 132 -0.87 -2.58 15.93
CA GLY A 132 0.13 -3.11 16.86
C GLY A 132 0.64 -4.50 16.45
N LEU A 133 1.93 -4.72 16.63
CA LEU A 133 2.59 -6.01 16.43
C LEU A 133 3.37 -6.40 17.69
N THR A 134 3.15 -7.62 18.21
CA THR A 134 3.97 -8.15 19.32
C THR A 134 5.34 -8.58 18.85
N ALA A 135 6.28 -8.79 19.78
CA ALA A 135 7.60 -9.33 19.45
C ALA A 135 7.52 -10.73 18.81
N GLY A 136 6.51 -11.53 19.18
CA GLY A 136 6.21 -12.82 18.56
C GLY A 136 5.56 -12.74 17.18
N GLY A 137 5.39 -11.54 16.61
CA GLY A 137 4.79 -11.35 15.29
C GLY A 137 3.27 -11.46 15.27
N ARG A 138 2.59 -11.42 16.41
CA ARG A 138 1.12 -11.41 16.43
C ARG A 138 0.64 -9.98 16.21
N HIS A 139 -0.15 -9.76 15.16
CA HIS A 139 -0.96 -8.55 15.01
C HIS A 139 -1.99 -8.52 16.14
N VAL A 140 -2.16 -7.39 16.82
CA VAL A 140 -3.11 -7.25 17.95
C VAL A 140 -4.34 -6.43 17.58
N GLY A 141 -4.57 -6.22 16.29
CA GLY A 141 -5.60 -5.31 15.79
C GLY A 141 -5.11 -3.87 15.70
N GLY A 142 -6.07 -2.97 15.54
CA GLY A 142 -5.78 -1.57 15.27
C GLY A 142 -7.01 -0.68 15.30
N ALA A 143 -6.79 0.62 15.06
CA ALA A 143 -7.83 1.64 14.99
C ALA A 143 -7.75 2.43 13.69
N ILE A 144 -8.90 2.92 13.23
CA ILE A 144 -9.02 3.86 12.11
C ILE A 144 -9.67 5.14 12.65
N LEU A 145 -8.99 6.27 12.48
CA LEU A 145 -9.46 7.58 12.90
C LEU A 145 -9.60 8.52 11.70
N ALA A 146 -10.39 9.57 11.85
CA ALA A 146 -10.46 10.64 10.87
C ALA A 146 -9.08 11.30 10.69
N GLY A 147 -8.63 11.42 9.44
CA GLY A 147 -7.42 12.21 9.14
C GLY A 147 -7.65 13.69 9.37
N ALA A 148 -6.56 14.46 9.45
CA ALA A 148 -6.59 15.88 9.80
C ALA A 148 -7.54 16.72 8.91
N GLY A 149 -7.61 16.39 7.61
CA GLY A 149 -8.52 17.04 6.67
C GLY A 149 -10.00 16.82 7.00
N ALA A 150 -10.39 15.57 7.26
CA ALA A 150 -11.76 15.21 7.62
C ALA A 150 -12.13 15.73 9.01
N ALA A 151 -11.24 15.61 10.00
CA ALA A 151 -11.47 16.16 11.34
C ALA A 151 -11.67 17.68 11.32
N GLY A 152 -10.83 18.40 10.56
CA GLY A 152 -10.98 19.85 10.39
C GLY A 152 -12.26 20.25 9.65
N GLN A 153 -12.76 19.43 8.72
CA GLN A 153 -14.07 19.66 8.08
C GLN A 153 -15.22 19.46 9.07
N GLY A 154 -15.17 18.41 9.90
CA GLY A 154 -16.17 18.17 10.93
C GLY A 154 -16.28 19.31 11.94
N LEU A 155 -15.14 19.85 12.38
CA LEU A 155 -15.12 21.02 13.28
C LEU A 155 -15.73 22.29 12.66
N ARG A 156 -15.66 22.46 11.33
CA ARG A 156 -16.26 23.62 10.64
C ARG A 156 -17.77 23.49 10.43
N GLN A 157 -18.34 22.31 10.68
CA GLN A 157 -19.76 22.01 10.49
C GLN A 157 -20.51 21.92 11.82
N ALA A 158 -19.81 22.05 12.96
CA ALA A 158 -20.37 22.10 14.31
C ALA A 158 -20.66 23.56 14.73
#